data_AF-A0A7K1GHU0-F1
#
_entry.id   AF-A0A7K1GHU0-F1
#
_cell.length_a   1.000
_cell.length_b   1.000
_cell.length_c   1.000
_cell.angle_alpha   90.00
_cell.angle_beta   90.00
_cell.angle_gamma   90.00
#
_symmetry.space_group_name_H-M   'P 1'
#
loop_
_entity.id
_entity.type
_entity.pdbx_description
1 polymer ?
#
loop_
_entity_poly.entity_id
_entity_poly.type
_entity_poly.pdbx_seq_one_letter_code
_entity_poly.pdbx_strand_id
1 'polypeptide(L)'
;MYVTFQITEQVYMSDVLELGESNLWRDRLRRFREFLINNVSHEEQLTTTAKSFVLALVFGDRSMLDADIKSKFSTLGIMHILAISGLHIGIIYLLLLGVVSYFNRKVRFVLITIALWFFVFLSGFSPPVYRAVLMFSFISLSFVLNRDTNLANSVGIALVVSLLLEPLLIYNVSFQLSYLAVLSIVFFYPLVGRIKGKYKLVNYFIDILLISTVVQVGLIPLQLYYFEQFSFGFLIGNLIAIPAVTILLILSIFNVFILVIFGRISFVFTEVLNITTAGFTWVIDQLQWFSFLVFEGVKINQYQIGIYFMSIICLYFIYRTRKKLWLIPLLCSFNLFAILSNSKLYDDVHKEYLVFPYVYKKDTVKFFYYQNDALKHVYFLEAEKVVRILPFQQYTFLF
;
A
#
# COMPACT_ATOMS: atom_id res chain seq x y z
N MET A 1 8.78 16.32 -8.74
CA MET A 1 10.11 15.68 -8.74
C MET A 1 10.04 14.55 -7.74
N TYR A 2 10.34 13.32 -8.16
CA TYR A 2 10.29 12.17 -7.26
C TYR A 2 11.31 12.41 -6.17
N VAL A 3 10.85 12.49 -4.93
CA VAL A 3 11.73 12.18 -3.81
C VAL A 3 11.71 10.65 -3.73
N THR A 4 12.49 10.02 -4.60
CA THR A 4 13.15 8.77 -4.27
C THR A 4 13.79 9.01 -2.91
N PHE A 5 13.45 8.23 -1.90
CA PHE A 5 14.23 8.23 -0.67
C PHE A 5 15.62 7.71 -1.05
N GLN A 6 16.49 8.62 -1.49
CA GLN A 6 17.92 8.42 -1.48
C GLN A 6 18.26 8.30 0.01
N ILE A 7 18.87 7.18 0.39
CA ILE A 7 19.52 7.09 1.70
C ILE A 7 20.61 8.17 1.66
N THR A 8 20.33 9.31 2.27
CA THR A 8 21.22 10.49 2.25
C THR A 8 22.43 10.26 3.14
N GLU A 9 22.28 9.43 4.17
CA GLU A 9 23.35 9.02 5.08
C GLU A 9 23.07 7.62 5.62
N GLN A 10 24.12 6.82 5.82
CA GLN A 10 24.04 5.55 6.53
C GLN A 10 24.89 5.68 7.80
N VAL A 11 24.22 5.81 8.94
CA VAL A 11 24.87 5.95 10.25
C VAL A 11 25.26 4.56 10.74
N TYR A 12 26.56 4.32 10.86
CA TYR A 12 27.10 3.15 11.56
C TYR A 12 27.27 3.54 13.03
N MET A 13 26.39 3.04 13.90
CA MET A 13 26.58 3.17 15.35
C MET A 13 27.72 2.24 15.76
N SER A 14 28.86 2.81 16.17
CA SER A 14 29.99 2.05 16.72
C SER A 14 29.68 1.58 18.15
N ASP A 15 29.01 2.42 18.93
CA ASP A 15 28.63 2.15 20.30
C ASP A 15 27.20 2.68 20.54
N VAL A 16 26.25 1.78 20.75
CA VAL A 16 24.91 2.14 21.23
C VAL A 16 25.03 2.34 22.74
N LEU A 17 25.21 3.60 23.15
CA LEU A 17 25.10 3.98 24.55
C LEU A 17 23.61 4.01 24.90
N GLU A 18 23.14 2.99 25.61
CA GLU A 18 21.78 2.96 26.13
C GLU A 18 21.63 4.06 27.19
N LEU A 19 21.10 5.22 26.79
CA LEU A 19 20.91 6.40 27.64
C LEU A 19 19.82 6.22 28.72
N GLY A 20 19.21 5.03 28.79
CA GLY A 20 18.13 4.66 29.68
C GLY A 20 16.81 4.35 28.95
N GLU A 21 15.90 3.66 29.63
CA GLU A 21 14.56 3.39 29.10
C GLU A 21 13.65 4.62 29.23
N SER A 22 13.14 5.14 28.11
CA SER A 22 12.07 6.12 28.15
C SER A 22 10.75 5.45 28.57
N ASN A 23 10.15 5.94 29.65
CA ASN A 23 8.91 5.39 30.21
C ASN A 23 7.63 6.11 29.74
N LEU A 24 7.69 6.78 28.58
CA LEU A 24 6.54 7.46 28.00
C LEU A 24 5.46 6.45 27.59
N TRP A 25 4.21 6.90 27.52
CA TRP A 25 3.09 6.08 27.08
C TRP A 25 3.31 5.48 25.67
N ARG A 26 4.00 6.22 24.80
CA ARG A 26 4.37 5.76 23.45
C ARG A 26 5.30 4.55 23.49
N ASP A 27 6.24 4.53 24.43
CA ASP A 27 7.18 3.42 24.61
C ASP A 27 6.53 2.19 25.22
N ARG A 28 5.56 2.37 26.14
CA ARG A 28 4.75 1.26 26.64
C ARG A 28 3.94 0.61 25.52
N LEU A 29 3.32 1.42 24.68
CA LEU A 29 2.61 0.91 23.51
C LEU A 29 3.56 0.19 22.56
N ARG A 30 4.71 0.79 22.21
CA ARG A 30 5.73 0.17 21.35
C ARG A 30 6.20 -1.18 21.91
N ARG A 31 6.55 -1.24 23.20
CA ARG A 31 6.92 -2.49 23.89
C ARG A 31 5.80 -3.54 23.83
N PHE A 32 4.54 -3.13 23.96
CA PHE A 32 3.41 -4.03 23.80
C PHE A 32 3.31 -4.58 22.36
N ARG A 33 3.47 -3.74 21.33
CA ARG A 33 3.52 -4.19 19.94
C ARG A 33 4.68 -5.16 19.70
N GLU A 34 5.88 -4.83 20.19
CA GLU A 34 7.07 -5.69 20.08
C GLU A 34 6.89 -7.01 20.82
N PHE A 35 6.28 -7.01 22.00
CA PHE A 35 5.90 -8.22 22.71
C PHE A 35 4.98 -9.11 21.86
N LEU A 36 3.95 -8.54 21.22
CA LEU A 36 3.06 -9.32 20.35
C LEU A 36 3.79 -9.89 19.13
N ILE A 37 4.62 -9.08 18.47
CA ILE A 37 5.46 -9.51 17.34
C ILE A 37 6.39 -10.65 17.77
N ASN A 38 7.02 -10.53 18.93
CA ASN A 38 7.95 -11.53 19.46
C ASN A 38 7.25 -12.86 19.78
N ASN A 39 6.04 -12.83 20.34
CA ASN A 39 5.26 -14.05 20.56
C ASN A 39 4.95 -14.77 19.25
N VAL A 40 4.58 -14.04 18.19
CA VAL A 40 4.31 -14.64 16.88
C VAL A 40 5.60 -15.17 16.23
N SER A 41 6.69 -14.41 16.29
CA SER A 41 7.95 -14.79 15.63
C SER A 41 8.62 -16.01 16.27
N HIS A 42 8.52 -16.14 17.60
CA HIS A 42 9.10 -17.27 18.36
C HIS A 42 8.15 -18.45 18.53
N GLU A 43 6.92 -18.38 18.03
CA GLU A 43 5.99 -19.51 18.09
C GLU A 43 6.47 -20.63 17.15
N GLU A 44 6.95 -21.73 17.71
CA GLU A 44 7.56 -22.83 16.95
C GLU A 44 6.55 -23.56 16.06
N GLN A 45 5.28 -23.57 16.44
CA GLN A 45 4.24 -24.26 15.70
C GLN A 45 3.83 -23.52 14.42
N LEU A 46 4.09 -22.22 14.33
CA LEU A 46 3.81 -21.44 13.12
C LEU A 46 4.92 -21.67 12.09
N THR A 47 4.53 -22.09 10.89
CA THR A 47 5.44 -22.12 9.74
C THR A 47 5.96 -20.72 9.41
N THR A 48 7.14 -20.62 8.78
CA THR A 48 7.73 -19.34 8.37
C THR A 48 6.78 -18.52 7.49
N THR A 49 6.06 -19.19 6.59
CA THR A 49 5.02 -18.57 5.76
C THR A 49 3.87 -18.03 6.61
N ALA A 50 3.33 -18.82 7.56
CA ALA A 50 2.26 -18.34 8.43
C ALA A 50 2.69 -17.12 9.25
N LYS A 51 3.91 -17.14 9.81
CA LYS A 51 4.50 -15.99 10.53
C LYS A 51 4.56 -14.75 9.65
N SER A 52 5.08 -14.87 8.43
CA SER A 52 5.23 -13.73 7.54
C SER A 52 3.88 -13.10 7.15
N PHE A 53 2.84 -13.91 6.96
CA PHE A 53 1.48 -13.40 6.74
C PHE A 53 0.88 -12.75 7.98
N VAL A 54 1.02 -13.31 9.19
CA VAL A 54 0.53 -12.68 10.43
C VAL A 54 1.21 -11.33 10.65
N LEU A 55 2.55 -11.29 10.53
CA LEU A 55 3.34 -10.07 10.67
C LEU A 55 2.93 -9.01 9.65
N ALA A 56 2.74 -9.41 8.39
CA ALA A 56 2.35 -8.50 7.32
C ALA A 56 0.92 -7.97 7.50
N LEU A 57 -0.05 -8.85 7.80
CA LEU A 57 -1.47 -8.52 7.81
C LEU A 57 -1.94 -7.84 9.11
N VAL A 58 -1.32 -8.15 10.25
CA VAL A 58 -1.71 -7.61 11.57
C VAL A 58 -0.78 -6.45 11.97
N PHE A 59 0.52 -6.62 11.82
CA PHE A 59 1.52 -5.68 12.33
C PHE A 59 2.11 -4.74 11.26
N GLY A 60 1.76 -4.96 9.99
CA GLY A 60 2.26 -4.20 8.85
C GLY A 60 3.70 -4.50 8.50
N ASP A 61 4.28 -5.55 9.10
CA ASP A 61 5.68 -5.90 8.99
C ASP A 61 5.91 -6.92 7.88
N ARG A 62 6.65 -6.50 6.85
CA ARG A 62 6.93 -7.28 5.63
C ARG A 62 8.37 -7.82 5.59
N SER A 63 9.08 -7.77 6.73
CA SER A 63 10.48 -8.21 6.85
C SER A 63 10.64 -9.71 6.59
N MET A 64 9.71 -10.54 7.08
CA MET A 64 9.73 -12.00 6.90
C MET A 64 9.10 -12.49 5.58
N LEU A 65 8.63 -11.59 4.71
CA LEU A 65 8.11 -11.99 3.40
C LEU A 65 9.27 -12.22 2.42
N ASP A 66 9.43 -13.47 1.98
CA ASP A 66 10.44 -13.88 1.00
C ASP A 66 10.31 -13.10 -0.31
N ALA A 67 11.45 -12.89 -0.98
CA ALA A 67 11.52 -12.20 -2.26
C ALA A 67 10.71 -12.92 -3.35
N ASP A 68 10.65 -14.25 -3.31
CA ASP A 68 9.86 -15.08 -4.23
C ASP A 68 8.36 -14.81 -4.07
N ILE A 69 7.85 -14.77 -2.82
CA ILE A 69 6.45 -14.43 -2.54
C ILE A 69 6.13 -13.02 -3.05
N LYS A 70 7.00 -12.05 -2.79
CA LYS A 70 6.82 -10.68 -3.30
C LYS A 70 6.79 -10.64 -4.83
N SER A 71 7.69 -11.35 -5.50
CA SER A 71 7.73 -11.43 -6.96
C SER A 71 6.43 -12.00 -7.53
N LYS A 72 5.97 -13.14 -7.00
CA LYS A 72 4.75 -13.83 -7.44
C LYS A 72 3.49 -12.95 -7.34
N PHE A 73 3.35 -12.19 -6.25
CA PHE A 73 2.24 -11.25 -6.07
C PHE A 73 2.37 -10.01 -6.97
N SER A 74 3.59 -9.59 -7.30
CA SER A 74 3.86 -8.49 -8.26
C SER A 74 3.45 -8.87 -9.67
N THR A 75 3.86 -10.05 -10.11
CA THR A 75 3.49 -10.64 -11.40
C THR A 75 1.98 -10.77 -11.55
N LEU A 76 1.26 -11.10 -10.47
CA LEU A 76 -0.20 -11.16 -10.49
C LEU A 76 -0.90 -9.79 -10.34
N GLY A 77 -0.16 -8.69 -10.18
CA GLY A 77 -0.74 -7.35 -9.99
C GLY A 77 -1.46 -7.16 -8.65
N ILE A 78 -1.16 -8.01 -7.66
CA ILE A 78 -1.85 -8.06 -6.36
C ILE A 78 -0.94 -7.75 -5.16
N MET A 79 0.21 -7.11 -5.38
CA MET A 79 1.15 -6.70 -4.30
C MET A 79 0.50 -5.87 -3.19
N HIS A 80 -0.53 -5.11 -3.53
CA HIS A 80 -1.30 -4.31 -2.58
C HIS A 80 -2.01 -5.16 -1.51
N ILE A 81 -2.14 -6.47 -1.70
CA ILE A 81 -2.74 -7.42 -0.74
C ILE A 81 -1.76 -7.80 0.36
N LEU A 82 -0.45 -7.91 0.06
CA LEU A 82 0.59 -8.16 1.05
C LEU A 82 0.89 -6.94 1.93
N ALA A 83 0.41 -5.76 1.52
CA ALA A 83 0.42 -4.56 2.34
C ALA A 83 -0.95 -4.38 2.99
N ILE A 84 -0.98 -4.03 4.29
CA ILE A 84 -2.25 -3.66 4.92
C ILE A 84 -2.83 -2.46 4.18
N SER A 85 -4.06 -2.62 3.70
CA SER A 85 -4.76 -1.69 2.82
C SER A 85 -6.12 -1.32 3.40
N GLY A 86 -6.83 -0.38 2.74
CA GLY A 86 -8.19 -0.01 3.15
C GLY A 86 -9.18 -1.18 3.15
N LEU A 87 -8.93 -2.23 2.35
CA LEU A 87 -9.72 -3.46 2.35
C LEU A 87 -9.61 -4.20 3.69
N HIS A 88 -8.40 -4.32 4.24
CA HIS A 88 -8.16 -4.95 5.54
C HIS A 88 -8.89 -4.19 6.65
N ILE A 89 -8.81 -2.85 6.61
CA ILE A 89 -9.52 -1.99 7.58
C ILE A 89 -11.04 -2.12 7.43
N GLY A 90 -11.54 -2.24 6.21
CA GLY A 90 -12.95 -2.52 5.93
C GLY A 90 -13.42 -3.86 6.52
N ILE A 91 -12.61 -4.91 6.40
CA ILE A 91 -12.90 -6.23 7.00
C ILE A 91 -12.94 -6.12 8.53
N ILE A 92 -11.93 -5.49 9.14
CA ILE A 92 -11.87 -5.28 10.59
C ILE A 92 -13.09 -4.47 11.06
N TYR A 93 -13.46 -3.43 10.33
CA TYR A 93 -14.65 -2.63 10.62
C TYR A 93 -15.94 -3.46 10.60
N LEU A 94 -16.12 -4.33 9.60
CA LEU A 94 -17.29 -5.22 9.51
C LEU A 94 -17.31 -6.26 10.64
N LEU A 95 -16.15 -6.83 10.99
CA LEU A 95 -16.01 -7.76 12.11
C LEU A 95 -16.41 -7.07 13.42
N LEU A 96 -15.89 -5.88 13.68
CA LEU A 96 -16.20 -5.10 14.87
C LEU A 96 -17.69 -4.74 14.92
N LEU A 97 -18.31 -4.35 13.80
CA LEU A 97 -19.75 -4.08 13.72
C LEU A 97 -20.61 -5.26 14.22
N GLY A 98 -20.18 -6.50 13.93
CA GLY A 98 -20.81 -7.71 14.44
C GLY A 98 -20.60 -7.90 15.94
N VAL A 99 -19.36 -7.76 16.42
CA VAL A 99 -18.98 -7.95 17.83
C VAL A 99 -19.69 -6.94 18.76
N VAL A 100 -19.72 -5.66 18.38
CA VAL A 100 -20.36 -4.60 19.18
C VAL A 100 -21.82 -4.35 18.79
N SER A 101 -22.47 -5.31 18.13
CA SER A 101 -23.85 -5.18 17.63
C SER A 101 -24.90 -5.01 18.73
N TYR A 102 -24.62 -5.45 19.95
CA TYR A 102 -25.50 -5.34 21.12
C TYR A 102 -25.53 -3.92 21.71
N PHE A 103 -24.54 -3.09 21.42
CA PHE A 103 -24.49 -1.71 21.91
C PHE A 103 -25.34 -0.77 21.06
N ASN A 104 -25.79 0.33 21.68
CA ASN A 104 -26.51 1.39 20.98
C ASN A 104 -25.66 1.99 19.85
N ARG A 105 -26.34 2.63 18.88
CA ARG A 105 -25.70 3.11 17.64
C ARG A 105 -24.47 4.00 17.91
N LYS A 106 -24.58 4.97 18.84
CA LYS A 106 -23.49 5.93 19.11
C LYS A 106 -22.30 5.24 19.77
N VAL A 107 -22.54 4.44 20.81
CA VAL A 107 -21.48 3.68 21.51
C VAL A 107 -20.78 2.73 20.55
N ARG A 108 -21.53 2.06 19.67
CA ARG A 108 -20.97 1.18 18.64
C ARG A 108 -19.92 1.87 17.77
N PHE A 109 -20.25 3.03 17.20
CA PHE A 109 -19.34 3.77 16.32
C PHE A 109 -18.12 4.33 17.08
N VAL A 110 -18.30 4.74 18.34
CA VAL A 110 -17.18 5.16 19.20
C VAL A 110 -16.23 4.00 19.48
N LEU A 111 -16.74 2.84 19.89
CA LEU A 111 -15.92 1.64 20.16
C LEU A 111 -15.18 1.17 18.91
N ILE A 112 -15.84 1.14 17.75
CA ILE A 112 -15.21 0.78 16.48
C ILE A 112 -14.09 1.76 16.14
N THR A 113 -14.35 3.06 16.27
CA THR A 113 -13.33 4.09 15.98
C THR A 113 -12.10 3.90 16.87
N ILE A 114 -12.30 3.71 18.18
CA ILE A 114 -11.21 3.44 19.13
C ILE A 114 -10.43 2.18 18.75
N ALA A 115 -11.12 1.08 18.44
CA ALA A 115 -10.49 -0.17 18.05
C ALA A 115 -9.70 -0.05 16.74
N LEU A 116 -10.19 0.71 15.76
CA LEU A 116 -9.47 0.98 14.52
C LEU A 116 -8.21 1.82 14.76
N TRP A 117 -8.26 2.84 15.62
CA TRP A 117 -7.06 3.62 15.99
C TRP A 117 -6.05 2.79 16.77
N PHE A 118 -6.51 1.87 17.60
CA PHE A 118 -5.64 0.87 18.22
C PHE A 118 -4.99 -0.03 17.16
N PHE A 119 -5.71 -0.42 16.11
CA PHE A 119 -5.13 -1.15 14.99
C PHE A 119 -4.11 -0.32 14.18
N VAL A 120 -4.31 0.99 14.01
CA VAL A 120 -3.27 1.88 13.44
C VAL A 120 -1.97 1.76 14.24
N PHE A 121 -2.09 1.80 15.57
CA PHE A 121 -0.96 1.64 16.46
C PHE A 121 -0.28 0.25 16.30
N LEU A 122 -1.05 -0.85 16.30
CA LEU A 122 -0.52 -2.20 16.08
C LEU A 122 0.19 -2.35 14.74
N SER A 123 -0.33 -1.71 13.70
CA SER A 123 0.27 -1.70 12.36
C SER A 123 1.55 -0.85 12.24
N GLY A 124 2.01 -0.23 13.33
CA GLY A 124 3.18 0.65 13.33
C GLY A 124 2.95 1.99 12.62
N PHE A 125 1.72 2.52 12.66
CA PHE A 125 1.32 3.74 11.93
C PHE A 125 1.53 3.65 10.42
N SER A 126 1.34 2.47 9.84
CA SER A 126 1.41 2.26 8.39
C SER A 126 0.53 3.28 7.64
N PRO A 127 1.09 4.09 6.71
CA PRO A 127 0.36 5.20 6.09
C PRO A 127 -0.97 4.82 5.42
N PRO A 128 -1.11 3.68 4.72
CA PRO A 128 -2.40 3.22 4.19
C PRO A 128 -3.45 2.92 5.27
N VAL A 129 -3.03 2.37 6.42
CA VAL A 129 -3.90 2.04 7.54
C VAL A 129 -4.43 3.30 8.21
N TYR A 130 -3.53 4.23 8.54
CA TYR A 130 -3.88 5.52 9.13
C TYR A 130 -4.93 6.25 8.28
N ARG A 131 -4.73 6.33 6.96
CA ARG A 131 -5.66 7.02 6.05
C ARG A 131 -7.02 6.34 5.95
N ALA A 132 -7.04 5.00 5.89
CA ALA A 132 -8.30 4.26 5.90
C ALA A 132 -9.06 4.51 7.21
N VAL A 133 -8.37 4.44 8.36
CA VAL A 133 -8.98 4.69 9.68
C VAL A 133 -9.46 6.14 9.82
N LEU A 134 -8.75 7.13 9.27
CA LEU A 134 -9.24 8.50 9.18
C LEU A 134 -10.57 8.58 8.39
N MET A 135 -10.65 7.95 7.22
CA MET A 135 -11.88 7.91 6.42
C MET A 135 -13.04 7.26 7.20
N PHE A 136 -12.80 6.11 7.84
CA PHE A 136 -13.80 5.43 8.68
C PHE A 136 -14.18 6.25 9.92
N SER A 137 -13.28 7.07 10.46
CA SER A 137 -13.56 7.97 11.59
C SER A 137 -14.56 9.06 11.17
N PHE A 138 -14.41 9.66 9.99
CA PHE A 138 -15.38 10.64 9.48
C PHE A 138 -16.74 10.02 9.18
N ILE A 139 -16.77 8.80 8.61
CA ILE A 139 -18.01 8.04 8.42
C ILE A 139 -18.67 7.78 9.79
N SER A 140 -17.93 7.30 10.77
CA SER A 140 -18.44 7.03 12.12
C SER A 140 -18.95 8.30 12.81
N LEU A 141 -18.24 9.42 12.67
CA LEU A 141 -18.63 10.72 13.22
C LEU A 141 -19.97 11.20 12.62
N SER A 142 -20.15 11.06 11.31
CA SER A 142 -21.41 11.46 10.67
C SER A 142 -22.63 10.68 11.21
N PHE A 143 -22.45 9.39 11.55
CA PHE A 143 -23.48 8.61 12.23
C PHE A 143 -23.74 9.07 13.67
N VAL A 144 -22.71 9.43 14.43
CA VAL A 144 -22.87 9.95 15.81
C VAL A 144 -23.62 11.28 15.81
N LEU A 145 -23.35 12.13 14.81
CA LEU A 145 -23.99 13.43 14.61
C LEU A 145 -25.37 13.34 13.93
N ASN A 146 -25.87 12.15 13.62
CA ASN A 146 -27.13 11.92 12.89
C ASN A 146 -27.21 12.71 11.56
N ARG A 147 -26.10 12.80 10.83
CA ARG A 147 -26.05 13.43 9.50
C ARG A 147 -26.01 12.39 8.40
N ASP A 148 -26.60 12.73 7.25
CA ASP A 148 -26.51 11.89 6.06
C ASP A 148 -25.06 11.76 5.61
N THR A 149 -24.64 10.52 5.43
CA THR A 149 -23.25 10.17 5.12
C THR A 149 -23.08 10.15 3.60
N ASN A 150 -22.38 11.13 3.04
CA ASN A 150 -21.89 11.04 1.68
C ASN A 150 -20.44 10.53 1.70
N LEU A 151 -20.20 9.37 1.10
CA LEU A 151 -18.87 8.74 1.04
C LEU A 151 -17.85 9.68 0.38
N ALA A 152 -18.23 10.41 -0.67
CA ALA A 152 -17.38 11.38 -1.34
C ALA A 152 -16.97 12.52 -0.40
N ASN A 153 -17.89 13.05 0.40
CA ASN A 153 -17.59 14.10 1.37
C ASN A 153 -16.66 13.59 2.47
N SER A 154 -16.87 12.36 2.96
CA SER A 154 -16.04 11.77 4.01
C SER A 154 -14.59 11.58 3.53
N VAL A 155 -14.42 11.08 2.30
CA VAL A 155 -13.11 10.93 1.66
C VAL A 155 -12.47 12.28 1.37
N GLY A 156 -13.25 13.27 0.90
CA GLY A 156 -12.77 14.63 0.65
C GLY A 156 -12.29 15.35 1.90
N ILE A 157 -13.04 15.25 3.01
CA ILE A 157 -12.62 15.80 4.31
C ILE A 157 -11.34 15.11 4.78
N ALA A 158 -11.26 13.78 4.69
CA ALA A 158 -10.05 13.04 5.05
C ALA A 158 -8.84 13.48 4.21
N LEU A 159 -9.03 13.71 2.90
CA LEU A 159 -7.99 14.21 1.99
C LEU A 159 -7.50 15.59 2.41
N VAL A 160 -8.42 16.54 2.61
CA VAL A 160 -8.09 17.92 3.00
C VAL A 160 -7.39 17.94 4.36
N VAL A 161 -7.90 17.23 5.36
CA VAL A 161 -7.28 17.15 6.69
C VAL A 161 -5.88 16.56 6.62
N SER A 162 -5.68 15.50 5.82
CA SER A 162 -4.33 14.92 5.64
C SER A 162 -3.35 15.92 5.02
N LEU A 163 -3.77 16.66 3.98
CA LEU A 163 -2.94 17.66 3.32
C LEU A 163 -2.70 18.92 4.17
N LEU A 164 -3.64 19.27 5.06
CA LEU A 164 -3.44 20.38 6.01
C LEU A 164 -2.40 20.04 7.08
N LEU A 165 -2.36 18.78 7.53
CA LEU A 165 -1.37 18.31 8.50
C LEU A 165 0.01 18.17 7.85
N GLU A 166 0.06 17.66 6.61
CA GLU A 166 1.30 17.47 5.88
C GLU A 166 1.09 17.71 4.37
N PRO A 167 1.33 18.94 3.88
CA PRO A 167 1.08 19.31 2.48
C PRO A 167 1.90 18.50 1.47
N LEU A 168 3.10 18.05 1.87
CA LEU A 168 4.00 17.28 1.03
C LEU A 168 3.49 15.86 0.73
N LEU A 169 2.44 15.39 1.43
CA LEU A 169 1.80 14.11 1.13
C LEU A 169 1.28 14.01 -0.30
N ILE A 170 0.98 15.14 -0.97
CA ILE A 170 0.56 15.13 -2.37
C ILE A 170 1.61 14.52 -3.31
N TYR A 171 2.90 14.56 -2.94
CA TYR A 171 3.99 13.96 -3.71
C TYR A 171 4.30 12.51 -3.32
N ASN A 172 3.69 12.02 -2.22
CA ASN A 172 3.92 10.66 -1.76
C ASN A 172 3.15 9.66 -2.64
N VAL A 173 3.86 8.70 -3.24
CA VAL A 173 3.27 7.72 -4.17
C VAL A 173 2.19 6.87 -3.48
N SER A 174 2.45 6.41 -2.26
CA SER A 174 1.47 5.63 -1.48
C SER A 174 0.24 6.47 -1.15
N PHE A 175 0.43 7.77 -0.89
CA PHE A 175 -0.64 8.73 -0.68
C PHE A 175 -1.55 8.80 -1.92
N GLN A 176 -0.95 9.14 -3.06
CA GLN A 176 -1.62 9.27 -4.35
C GLN A 176 -2.40 8.01 -4.71
N LEU A 177 -1.75 6.84 -4.70
CA LEU A 177 -2.38 5.57 -5.10
C LEU A 177 -3.59 5.21 -4.24
N SER A 178 -3.51 5.36 -2.91
CA SER A 178 -4.64 4.97 -2.07
C SER A 178 -5.81 5.94 -2.14
N TYR A 179 -5.60 7.25 -2.32
CA TYR A 179 -6.73 8.17 -2.57
C TYR A 179 -7.33 7.97 -3.95
N LEU A 180 -6.50 7.76 -4.99
CA LEU A 180 -7.00 7.45 -6.33
C LEU A 180 -7.83 6.17 -6.36
N ALA A 181 -7.39 5.11 -5.67
CA ALA A 181 -8.16 3.87 -5.55
C ALA A 181 -9.56 4.12 -4.96
N VAL A 182 -9.64 4.86 -3.85
CA VAL A 182 -10.92 5.16 -3.19
C VAL A 182 -11.79 6.10 -4.03
N LEU A 183 -11.21 7.14 -4.64
CA LEU A 183 -11.95 8.05 -5.53
C LEU A 183 -12.49 7.31 -6.76
N SER A 184 -11.72 6.40 -7.34
CA SER A 184 -12.18 5.55 -8.44
C SER A 184 -13.40 4.73 -8.03
N ILE A 185 -13.38 4.11 -6.84
CA ILE A 185 -14.53 3.38 -6.31
C ILE A 185 -15.72 4.34 -6.15
N VAL A 186 -15.54 5.49 -5.49
CA VAL A 186 -16.62 6.44 -5.21
C VAL A 186 -17.30 6.94 -6.50
N PHE A 187 -16.54 7.24 -7.55
CA PHE A 187 -17.07 7.86 -8.76
C PHE A 187 -17.46 6.86 -9.86
N PHE A 188 -16.72 5.77 -10.05
CA PHE A 188 -16.96 4.83 -11.17
C PHE A 188 -17.72 3.57 -10.77
N TYR A 189 -17.57 3.06 -9.54
CA TYR A 189 -18.31 1.86 -9.13
C TYR A 189 -19.84 2.04 -9.23
N PRO A 190 -20.46 3.18 -8.85
CA PRO A 190 -21.90 3.40 -9.04
C PRO A 190 -22.38 3.33 -10.51
N LEU A 191 -21.49 3.51 -11.48
CA LEU A 191 -21.81 3.44 -12.91
C LEU A 191 -21.89 1.99 -13.40
N VAL A 192 -21.06 1.10 -12.84
CA VAL A 192 -20.93 -0.30 -13.27
C VAL A 192 -21.62 -1.30 -12.33
N GLY A 193 -21.78 -0.95 -11.05
CA GLY A 193 -22.32 -1.82 -9.99
C GLY A 193 -23.82 -2.15 -10.11
N ARG A 194 -24.47 -1.73 -11.20
CA ARG A 194 -25.84 -2.15 -11.55
C ARG A 194 -25.89 -3.55 -12.15
N ILE A 195 -24.75 -4.06 -12.63
CA ILE A 195 -24.63 -5.43 -13.13
C ILE A 195 -24.69 -6.37 -11.92
N LYS A 196 -25.83 -7.04 -11.74
CA LYS A 196 -26.04 -8.01 -10.66
C LYS A 196 -26.70 -9.27 -11.20
N GLY A 197 -26.19 -10.42 -10.78
CA GLY A 197 -26.80 -11.72 -10.97
C GLY A 197 -27.88 -12.03 -9.92
N LYS A 198 -28.52 -13.19 -10.10
CA LYS A 198 -29.62 -13.67 -9.25
C LYS A 198 -29.17 -14.04 -7.83
N TYR A 199 -27.95 -14.56 -7.67
CA TYR A 199 -27.45 -15.12 -6.42
C TYR A 199 -26.46 -14.18 -5.72
N LYS A 200 -26.55 -14.09 -4.39
CA LYS A 200 -25.64 -13.24 -3.58
C LYS A 200 -24.17 -13.62 -3.76
N LEU A 201 -23.85 -14.91 -3.84
CA LEU A 201 -22.48 -15.39 -4.05
C LEU A 201 -21.93 -14.95 -5.41
N VAL A 202 -22.75 -15.00 -6.46
CA VAL A 202 -22.37 -14.51 -7.80
C VAL A 202 -22.13 -13.00 -7.75
N ASN A 203 -22.98 -12.25 -7.05
CA ASN A 203 -22.80 -10.80 -6.88
C ASN A 203 -21.51 -10.45 -6.14
N TYR A 204 -21.11 -11.23 -5.14
CA TYR A 204 -19.84 -11.04 -4.44
C TYR A 204 -18.63 -11.12 -5.39
N PHE A 205 -18.59 -12.14 -6.27
CA PHE A 205 -17.52 -12.27 -7.26
C PHE A 205 -17.60 -11.23 -8.38
N ILE A 206 -18.80 -10.85 -8.82
CA ILE A 206 -19.00 -9.73 -9.75
C ILE A 206 -18.45 -8.43 -9.14
N ASP A 207 -18.75 -8.16 -7.87
CA ASP A 207 -18.29 -6.96 -7.17
C ASP A 207 -16.76 -6.95 -7.05
N ILE A 208 -16.12 -8.08 -6.77
CA ILE A 208 -14.64 -8.19 -6.78
C ILE A 208 -14.08 -7.76 -8.15
N LEU A 209 -14.62 -8.29 -9.25
CA LEU A 209 -14.14 -7.97 -10.59
C LEU A 209 -14.40 -6.51 -10.97
N LEU A 210 -15.60 -5.99 -10.68
CA LEU A 210 -15.98 -4.61 -10.99
C LEU A 210 -15.16 -3.61 -10.18
N ILE A 211 -15.02 -3.81 -8.86
CA ILE A 211 -14.21 -2.94 -8.00
C ILE A 211 -12.75 -2.99 -8.42
N SER A 212 -12.21 -4.18 -8.69
CA SER A 212 -10.82 -4.33 -9.15
C SER A 212 -10.58 -3.57 -10.46
N THR A 213 -11.49 -3.69 -11.42
CA THR A 213 -11.41 -2.99 -12.71
C THR A 213 -11.49 -1.48 -12.52
N VAL A 214 -12.46 -1.01 -11.75
CA VAL A 214 -12.66 0.42 -11.46
C VAL A 214 -11.43 1.03 -10.79
N VAL A 215 -10.87 0.34 -9.78
CA VAL A 215 -9.66 0.78 -9.11
C VAL A 215 -8.51 0.86 -10.10
N GLN A 216 -8.27 -0.19 -10.89
CA GLN A 216 -7.15 -0.21 -11.83
C GLN A 216 -7.27 0.85 -12.92
N VAL A 217 -8.46 1.17 -13.42
CA VAL A 217 -8.65 2.29 -14.36
C VAL A 217 -8.13 3.61 -13.78
N GLY A 218 -8.27 3.85 -12.47
CA GLY A 218 -7.66 5.03 -11.85
C GLY A 218 -6.15 4.90 -11.63
N LEU A 219 -5.66 3.70 -11.31
CA LEU A 219 -4.26 3.50 -10.90
C LEU A 219 -3.29 3.30 -12.06
N ILE A 220 -3.72 2.80 -13.22
CA ILE A 220 -2.87 2.45 -14.37
C ILE A 220 -1.85 3.55 -14.70
N PRO A 221 -2.21 4.84 -14.83
CA PRO A 221 -1.23 5.86 -15.20
C PRO A 221 -0.12 5.99 -14.16
N LEU A 222 -0.49 6.03 -12.88
CA LEU A 222 0.51 6.14 -11.81
C LEU A 222 1.36 4.86 -11.72
N GLN A 223 0.76 3.69 -11.92
CA GLN A 223 1.51 2.43 -11.92
C GLN A 223 2.55 2.40 -13.04
N LEU A 224 2.18 2.78 -14.26
CA LEU A 224 3.09 2.88 -15.40
C LEU A 224 4.15 3.99 -15.21
N TYR A 225 3.80 5.09 -14.53
CA TYR A 225 4.72 6.19 -14.28
C TYR A 225 5.76 5.87 -13.20
N TYR A 226 5.34 5.26 -12.09
CA TYR A 226 6.20 5.00 -10.93
C TYR A 226 6.91 3.65 -11.00
N PHE A 227 6.27 2.62 -11.56
CA PHE A 227 6.75 1.24 -11.51
C PHE A 227 7.08 0.66 -12.89
N GLU A 228 6.75 1.36 -13.98
CA GLU A 228 7.03 0.94 -15.37
C GLU A 228 6.49 -0.48 -15.70
N GLN A 229 5.49 -0.92 -14.93
CA GLN A 229 4.92 -2.26 -14.98
C GLN A 229 3.42 -2.21 -14.74
N PHE A 230 2.68 -3.04 -15.47
CA PHE A 230 1.26 -3.29 -15.25
C PHE A 230 0.92 -4.75 -15.53
N SER A 231 0.14 -5.40 -14.67
CA SER A 231 -0.27 -6.79 -14.85
C SER A 231 -1.78 -6.88 -14.94
N PHE A 232 -2.31 -7.50 -16.00
CA PHE A 232 -3.73 -7.88 -16.10
C PHE A 232 -4.09 -9.09 -15.23
N GLY A 233 -3.09 -9.74 -14.63
CA GLY A 233 -3.29 -10.80 -13.64
C GLY A 233 -4.15 -10.36 -12.45
N PHE A 234 -4.30 -9.05 -12.21
CA PHE A 234 -5.06 -8.51 -11.08
C PHE A 234 -6.52 -9.00 -11.04
N LEU A 235 -7.14 -9.29 -12.19
CA LEU A 235 -8.53 -9.76 -12.24
C LEU A 235 -8.67 -11.14 -11.61
N ILE A 236 -7.84 -12.08 -12.06
CA ILE A 236 -7.84 -13.46 -11.57
C ILE A 236 -7.24 -13.52 -10.16
N GLY A 237 -6.14 -12.79 -9.95
CA GLY A 237 -5.46 -12.67 -8.67
C GLY A 237 -6.40 -12.18 -7.58
N ASN A 238 -7.13 -11.08 -7.78
CA ASN A 238 -8.05 -10.54 -6.78
C ASN A 238 -9.25 -11.45 -6.51
N LEU A 239 -9.71 -12.21 -7.52
CA LEU A 239 -10.84 -13.15 -7.37
C LEU A 239 -10.56 -14.22 -6.31
N ILE A 240 -9.29 -14.65 -6.21
CA ILE A 240 -8.83 -15.68 -5.29
C ILE A 240 -8.26 -15.04 -4.02
N ALA A 241 -7.42 -14.02 -4.18
CA ALA A 241 -6.66 -13.44 -3.08
C ALA A 241 -7.53 -12.62 -2.12
N ILE A 242 -8.57 -11.91 -2.59
CA ILE A 242 -9.44 -11.14 -1.67
C ILE A 242 -10.19 -12.06 -0.69
N PRO A 243 -10.89 -13.12 -1.14
CA PRO A 243 -11.50 -14.07 -0.21
C PRO A 243 -10.48 -14.73 0.72
N ALA A 244 -9.34 -15.18 0.18
CA ALA A 244 -8.31 -15.85 0.96
C ALA A 244 -7.73 -14.93 2.04
N VAL A 245 -7.37 -13.69 1.70
CA VAL A 245 -6.83 -12.72 2.66
C VAL A 245 -7.87 -12.27 3.68
N THR A 246 -9.15 -12.26 3.32
CA THR A 246 -10.22 -12.02 4.32
C THR A 246 -10.20 -13.11 5.40
N ILE A 247 -10.10 -14.38 5.01
CA ILE A 247 -10.00 -15.51 5.94
C ILE A 247 -8.69 -15.43 6.73
N LEU A 248 -7.57 -15.23 6.05
CA LEU A 248 -6.25 -15.15 6.67
C LEU A 248 -6.15 -14.01 7.69
N LEU A 249 -6.62 -12.80 7.35
CA LEU A 249 -6.61 -11.67 8.27
C LEU A 249 -7.40 -11.98 9.55
N ILE A 250 -8.59 -12.56 9.41
CA ILE A 250 -9.42 -12.95 10.56
C ILE A 250 -8.68 -13.99 11.40
N LEU A 251 -8.19 -15.07 10.77
CA LEU A 251 -7.44 -16.12 11.47
C LEU A 251 -6.17 -15.57 12.15
N SER A 252 -5.44 -14.67 11.51
CA SER A 252 -4.25 -14.03 12.08
C SER A 252 -4.58 -13.18 13.31
N ILE A 253 -5.64 -12.36 13.26
CA ILE A 253 -6.07 -11.57 14.41
C ILE A 253 -6.48 -12.49 15.57
N PHE A 254 -7.25 -13.54 15.28
CA PHE A 254 -7.65 -14.52 16.30
C PHE A 254 -6.45 -15.28 16.87
N ASN A 255 -5.50 -15.69 16.04
CA ASN A 255 -4.29 -16.39 16.47
C ASN A 255 -3.47 -15.53 17.43
N VAL A 256 -3.22 -14.25 17.09
CA VAL A 256 -2.53 -13.31 17.99
C VAL A 256 -3.27 -13.19 19.32
N PHE A 257 -4.59 -13.05 19.29
CA PHE A 257 -5.40 -12.93 20.51
C PHE A 257 -5.32 -14.20 21.39
N ILE A 258 -5.40 -15.38 20.79
CA ILE A 258 -5.35 -16.66 21.50
C ILE A 258 -3.95 -16.92 22.06
N LEU A 259 -2.89 -16.64 21.31
CA LEU A 259 -1.50 -16.77 21.78
C LEU A 259 -1.25 -15.93 23.03
N VAL A 260 -1.81 -14.72 23.11
CA VAL A 260 -1.64 -13.84 24.28
C VAL A 260 -2.40 -14.36 25.51
N ILE A 261 -3.60 -14.91 25.34
CA ILE A 261 -4.47 -15.30 26.46
C ILE A 261 -4.22 -16.73 26.94
N PHE A 262 -4.11 -17.66 26.00
CA PHE A 262 -4.04 -19.10 26.27
C PHE A 262 -2.63 -19.66 26.07
N GLY A 263 -1.67 -18.84 25.62
CA GLY A 263 -0.29 -19.25 25.37
C GLY A 263 -0.21 -20.36 24.31
N ARG A 264 0.65 -21.34 24.57
CA ARG A 264 1.01 -22.45 23.65
C ARG A 264 -0.11 -23.47 23.40
N ILE A 265 -1.28 -23.32 24.04
CA ILE A 265 -2.41 -24.24 23.89
C ILE A 265 -3.17 -24.01 22.56
N SER A 266 -2.77 -22.99 21.77
CA SER A 266 -3.37 -22.61 20.48
C SER A 266 -3.10 -23.58 19.30
N PHE A 267 -2.74 -24.84 19.54
CA PHE A 267 -2.29 -25.77 18.49
C PHE A 267 -3.26 -25.87 17.31
N VAL A 268 -4.57 -26.01 17.59
CA VAL A 268 -5.59 -26.15 16.54
C VAL A 268 -5.65 -24.91 15.64
N PHE A 269 -5.62 -23.71 16.21
CA PHE A 269 -5.70 -22.46 15.44
C PHE A 269 -4.43 -22.19 14.65
N THR A 270 -3.28 -22.52 15.23
CA THR A 270 -1.99 -22.43 14.56
C THR A 270 -1.94 -23.35 13.34
N GLU A 271 -2.43 -24.59 13.49
CA GLU A 271 -2.46 -25.55 12.39
C GLU A 271 -3.44 -25.14 11.28
N VAL A 272 -4.62 -24.65 11.63
CA VAL A 272 -5.56 -24.08 10.65
C VAL A 272 -4.92 -22.93 9.87
N LEU A 273 -4.15 -22.06 10.54
CA LEU A 273 -3.46 -20.96 9.87
C LEU A 273 -2.31 -21.45 8.97
N ASN A 274 -1.54 -22.46 9.40
CA ASN A 274 -0.50 -23.10 8.58
C ASN A 274 -1.09 -23.69 7.30
N ILE A 275 -2.16 -24.50 7.42
CA ILE A 275 -2.84 -25.12 6.27
C ILE A 275 -3.42 -24.05 5.35
N THR A 276 -4.07 -23.02 5.90
CA THR A 276 -4.68 -21.96 5.09
C THR A 276 -3.64 -21.14 4.34
N THR A 277 -2.51 -20.79 4.99
CA THR A 277 -1.43 -20.03 4.35
C THR A 277 -0.70 -20.87 3.30
N ALA A 278 -0.40 -22.14 3.59
CA ALA A 278 0.19 -23.07 2.62
C ALA A 278 -0.72 -23.29 1.41
N GLY A 279 -2.03 -23.50 1.64
CA GLY A 279 -3.03 -23.62 0.59
C GLY A 279 -3.11 -22.35 -0.26
N PHE A 280 -3.11 -21.17 0.38
CA PHE A 280 -3.13 -19.90 -0.34
C PHE A 280 -1.88 -19.71 -1.22
N THR A 281 -0.68 -19.93 -0.67
CA THR A 281 0.56 -19.81 -1.46
C THR A 281 0.63 -20.84 -2.58
N TRP A 282 0.17 -22.07 -2.33
CA TRP A 282 0.08 -23.10 -3.37
C TRP A 282 -0.81 -22.65 -4.54
N VAL A 283 -1.98 -22.05 -4.26
CA VAL A 283 -2.84 -21.51 -5.31
C VAL A 283 -2.16 -20.36 -6.06
N ILE A 284 -1.49 -19.44 -5.37
CA ILE A 284 -0.75 -18.34 -5.99
C ILE A 284 0.37 -18.86 -6.90
N ASP A 285 1.04 -19.96 -6.51
CA ASP A 285 2.05 -20.62 -7.32
C ASP A 285 1.47 -21.17 -8.62
N GLN A 286 0.27 -21.79 -8.57
CA GLN A 286 -0.40 -22.26 -9.78
C GLN A 286 -0.78 -21.11 -10.72
N LEU A 287 -1.13 -19.94 -10.18
CA LEU A 287 -1.48 -18.76 -10.97
C LEU A 287 -0.29 -18.13 -11.68
N GLN A 288 0.96 -18.52 -11.40
CA GLN A 288 2.14 -18.03 -12.13
C GLN A 288 2.10 -18.38 -13.62
N TRP A 289 1.27 -19.33 -14.05
CA TRP A 289 1.01 -19.60 -15.46
C TRP A 289 0.42 -18.39 -16.20
N PHE A 290 -0.18 -17.43 -15.48
CA PHE A 290 -0.66 -16.15 -16.00
C PHE A 290 0.39 -15.04 -16.03
N SER A 291 1.67 -15.36 -15.80
CA SER A 291 2.78 -14.40 -15.86
C SER A 291 2.92 -13.69 -17.22
N PHE A 292 2.41 -14.27 -18.30
CA PHE A 292 2.35 -13.63 -19.62
C PHE A 292 1.44 -12.37 -19.67
N LEU A 293 0.61 -12.15 -18.65
CA LEU A 293 -0.26 -10.97 -18.55
C LEU A 293 0.45 -9.74 -17.94
N VAL A 294 1.75 -9.84 -17.66
CA VAL A 294 2.58 -8.75 -17.18
C VAL A 294 3.17 -7.99 -18.36
N PHE A 295 2.96 -6.68 -18.35
CA PHE A 295 3.54 -5.73 -19.28
C PHE A 295 4.60 -4.93 -18.54
N GLU A 296 5.86 -5.08 -18.96
CA GLU A 296 7.02 -4.39 -18.40
C GLU A 296 7.59 -3.40 -19.42
N GLY A 297 8.32 -2.40 -18.94
CA GLY A 297 9.02 -1.42 -19.78
C GLY A 297 8.09 -0.37 -20.41
N VAL A 298 6.83 -0.29 -19.94
CA VAL A 298 5.88 0.72 -20.41
C VAL A 298 6.01 1.95 -19.51
N LYS A 299 6.81 2.91 -19.96
CA LYS A 299 6.99 4.20 -19.27
C LYS A 299 6.11 5.28 -19.89
N ILE A 300 5.35 5.96 -19.05
CA ILE A 300 4.54 7.12 -19.46
C ILE A 300 5.11 8.42 -18.92
N ASN A 301 4.85 9.54 -19.59
CA ASN A 301 5.26 10.88 -19.14
C ASN A 301 4.12 11.60 -18.40
N GLN A 302 4.43 12.64 -17.62
CA GLN A 302 3.47 13.47 -16.87
C GLN A 302 2.35 14.04 -17.75
N TYR A 303 2.66 14.44 -18.99
CA TYR A 303 1.64 14.92 -19.94
C TYR A 303 0.63 13.83 -20.32
N GLN A 304 1.09 12.59 -20.49
CA GLN A 304 0.23 11.46 -20.81
C GLN A 304 -0.66 11.10 -19.62
N ILE A 305 -0.16 11.22 -18.39
CA ILE A 305 -0.98 11.10 -17.18
C ILE A 305 -2.10 12.14 -17.19
N GLY A 306 -1.78 13.41 -17.51
CA GLY A 306 -2.75 14.49 -17.60
C GLY A 306 -3.82 14.22 -18.68
N ILE A 307 -3.41 13.82 -19.87
CA ILE A 307 -4.32 13.42 -20.97
C ILE A 307 -5.21 12.27 -20.54
N TYR A 308 -4.65 11.27 -19.88
CA TYR A 308 -5.40 10.10 -19.43
C TYR A 308 -6.48 10.48 -18.41
N PHE A 309 -6.13 11.24 -17.37
CA PHE A 309 -7.14 11.69 -16.39
C PHE A 309 -8.16 12.63 -17.00
N MET A 310 -7.77 13.51 -17.94
CA MET A 310 -8.72 14.34 -18.67
C MET A 310 -9.69 13.49 -19.49
N SER A 311 -9.20 12.42 -20.13
CA SER A 311 -10.05 11.49 -20.88
C SER A 311 -11.04 10.76 -19.97
N ILE A 312 -10.62 10.32 -18.79
CA ILE A 312 -11.50 9.72 -17.76
C ILE A 312 -12.60 10.70 -17.34
N ILE A 313 -12.26 11.96 -17.07
CA ILE A 313 -13.23 13.00 -16.68
C ILE A 313 -14.23 13.22 -17.83
N CYS A 314 -13.76 13.33 -19.07
CA CYS A 314 -14.62 13.45 -20.25
C CYS A 314 -15.56 12.24 -20.39
N LEU A 315 -15.06 11.02 -20.22
CA LEU A 315 -15.84 9.79 -20.26
C LEU A 315 -16.93 9.76 -19.18
N TYR A 316 -16.61 10.21 -17.96
CA TYR A 316 -17.57 10.32 -16.86
C TYR A 316 -18.75 11.25 -17.23
N PHE A 317 -18.46 12.44 -17.78
CA PHE A 317 -19.51 13.38 -18.19
C PHE A 317 -20.29 12.92 -19.42
N ILE A 318 -19.63 12.30 -20.41
CA ILE A 318 -20.29 11.70 -21.58
C ILE A 318 -21.26 10.61 -21.14
N TYR A 319 -20.84 9.72 -20.25
CA TYR A 319 -21.69 8.67 -19.71
C TYR A 319 -22.89 9.23 -18.95
N ARG A 320 -22.68 10.23 -18.08
CA ARG A 320 -23.73 10.84 -17.26
C ARG A 320 -24.76 11.61 -18.11
N THR A 321 -24.32 12.29 -19.16
CA THR A 321 -25.19 13.07 -20.04
C THR A 321 -25.82 12.24 -21.17
N ARG A 322 -25.32 11.02 -21.41
CA ARG A 322 -25.68 10.14 -22.55
C ARG A 322 -25.48 10.78 -23.93
N LYS A 323 -24.85 11.95 -24.02
CA LYS A 323 -24.60 12.66 -25.29
C LYS A 323 -23.22 12.26 -25.84
N LYS A 324 -23.13 12.10 -27.16
CA LYS A 324 -21.87 11.84 -27.90
C LYS A 324 -21.11 10.58 -27.47
N LEU A 325 -21.84 9.48 -27.20
CA LEU A 325 -21.25 8.17 -26.85
C LEU A 325 -20.23 7.65 -27.90
N TRP A 326 -20.34 8.08 -29.15
CA TRP A 326 -19.39 7.76 -30.23
C TRP A 326 -17.95 8.28 -29.99
N LEU A 327 -17.75 9.25 -29.07
CA LEU A 327 -16.43 9.75 -28.71
C LEU A 327 -15.64 8.81 -27.78
N ILE A 328 -16.31 7.83 -27.15
CA ILE A 328 -15.68 6.87 -26.23
C ILE A 328 -14.56 6.07 -26.91
N PRO A 329 -14.81 5.34 -28.02
CA PRO A 329 -13.74 4.58 -28.68
C PRO A 329 -12.61 5.48 -29.18
N LEU A 330 -12.91 6.72 -29.61
CA LEU A 330 -11.89 7.68 -30.07
C LEU A 330 -10.95 8.10 -28.93
N LEU A 331 -11.49 8.40 -27.74
CA LEU A 331 -10.69 8.73 -26.57
C LEU A 331 -9.85 7.53 -26.10
N CYS A 332 -10.42 6.32 -26.10
CA CYS A 332 -9.68 5.11 -25.74
C CYS A 332 -8.53 4.84 -26.72
N SER A 333 -8.78 4.93 -28.03
CA SER A 333 -7.77 4.74 -29.08
C SER A 333 -6.65 5.79 -29.01
N PHE A 334 -6.99 7.05 -28.67
CA PHE A 334 -5.99 8.11 -28.51
C PHE A 334 -5.06 7.85 -27.32
N ASN A 335 -5.59 7.39 -26.19
CA ASN A 335 -4.77 7.02 -25.02
C ASN A 335 -3.89 5.81 -25.32
N LEU A 336 -4.42 4.80 -26.01
CA LEU A 336 -3.65 3.64 -26.41
C LEU A 336 -2.51 4.04 -27.36
N PHE A 337 -2.78 4.89 -28.35
CA PHE A 337 -1.76 5.41 -29.26
C PHE A 337 -0.69 6.21 -28.51
N ALA A 338 -1.08 7.06 -27.56
CA ALA A 338 -0.15 7.85 -26.75
C ALA A 338 0.79 6.98 -25.89
N ILE A 339 0.30 5.84 -25.39
CA ILE A 339 1.11 4.88 -24.65
C ILE A 339 2.10 4.16 -25.58
N LEU A 340 1.61 3.69 -26.75
CA LEU A 340 2.42 2.92 -27.71
C LEU A 340 3.47 3.77 -28.45
N SER A 341 3.22 5.06 -28.67
CA SER A 341 4.16 5.93 -29.38
C SER A 341 5.45 6.19 -28.60
N ASN A 342 5.43 6.00 -27.28
CA ASN A 342 6.55 6.28 -26.39
C ASN A 342 7.51 5.09 -26.23
N SER A 343 7.05 3.85 -26.48
CA SER A 343 7.89 2.65 -26.33
C SER A 343 9.04 2.57 -27.35
N LYS A 344 9.00 3.39 -28.41
CA LYS A 344 10.05 3.48 -29.45
C LYS A 344 11.05 4.61 -29.24
N LEU A 345 10.79 5.56 -28.33
CA LEU A 345 11.60 6.78 -28.22
C LEU A 345 12.72 6.70 -27.16
N TYR A 346 12.84 5.59 -26.42
CA TYR A 346 13.66 5.53 -25.20
C TYR A 346 14.93 4.67 -25.30
N ASP A 347 15.17 3.95 -26.40
CA ASP A 347 16.49 3.34 -26.60
C ASP A 347 17.63 4.39 -26.64
N ASP A 348 17.30 5.68 -26.79
CA ASP A 348 18.24 6.80 -26.91
C ASP A 348 18.37 7.72 -25.66
N VAL A 349 17.63 7.50 -24.57
CA VAL A 349 17.71 8.43 -23.42
C VAL A 349 18.82 8.01 -22.45
N HIS A 350 19.88 8.82 -22.45
CA HIS A 350 21.07 8.72 -21.60
C HIS A 350 20.74 8.32 -20.16
N LYS A 351 21.25 7.16 -19.73
CA LYS A 351 21.11 6.71 -18.35
C LYS A 351 22.24 7.31 -17.54
N GLU A 352 21.89 8.25 -16.65
CA GLU A 352 22.82 8.78 -15.65
C GLU A 352 22.72 7.95 -14.38
N TYR A 353 23.85 7.43 -13.90
CA TYR A 353 23.92 6.63 -12.69
C TYR A 353 24.87 7.28 -11.70
N LEU A 354 24.39 7.48 -10.48
CA LEU A 354 25.22 7.84 -9.33
C LEU A 354 25.52 6.56 -8.56
N VAL A 355 26.79 6.14 -8.55
CA VAL A 355 27.24 4.91 -7.87
C VAL A 355 27.92 5.29 -6.55
N PHE A 356 27.39 4.78 -5.44
CA PHE A 356 27.98 4.92 -4.11
C PHE A 356 28.89 3.72 -3.82
N PRO A 357 30.22 3.86 -3.88
CA PRO A 357 31.13 2.80 -3.44
C PRO A 357 31.12 2.75 -1.91
N TYR A 358 30.71 1.61 -1.37
CA TYR A 358 30.83 1.32 0.06
C TYR A 358 32.27 0.86 0.35
N VAL A 359 33.02 1.64 1.15
CA VAL A 359 34.36 1.25 1.62
C VAL A 359 34.30 1.01 3.13
N TYR A 360 34.22 -0.26 3.52
CA TYR A 360 34.42 -0.66 4.91
C TYR A 360 35.91 -0.47 5.27
N LYS A 361 36.21 0.28 6.34
CA LYS A 361 37.55 0.44 6.98
C LYS A 361 38.61 1.38 6.34
N LYS A 362 38.27 2.39 5.52
CA LYS A 362 39.23 3.46 5.20
C LYS A 362 38.60 4.84 5.26
N ASP A 363 39.35 5.80 5.84
CA ASP A 363 38.96 7.19 6.19
C ASP A 363 38.57 8.10 5.01
N THR A 364 38.24 7.57 3.84
CA THR A 364 37.87 8.36 2.66
C THR A 364 36.69 7.71 1.95
N VAL A 365 35.51 8.34 2.01
CA VAL A 365 34.38 8.00 1.15
C VAL A 365 34.64 8.59 -0.23
N LYS A 366 34.56 7.75 -1.26
CA LYS A 366 34.67 8.17 -2.66
C LYS A 366 33.28 8.20 -3.28
N PHE A 367 33.01 9.09 -4.22
CA PHE A 367 31.81 9.04 -5.05
C PHE A 367 32.21 8.97 -6.51
N PHE A 368 31.57 8.09 -7.27
CA PHE A 368 31.80 7.98 -8.71
C PHE A 368 30.54 8.42 -9.46
N TYR A 369 30.67 9.44 -10.30
CA TYR A 369 29.61 9.87 -11.20
C TYR A 369 29.89 9.31 -12.60
N TYR A 370 28.98 8.47 -13.09
CA TYR A 370 29.05 7.88 -14.42
C TYR A 370 27.96 8.47 -15.31
N GLN A 371 28.33 8.77 -16.55
CA GLN A 371 27.41 9.19 -17.60
C GLN A 371 27.71 8.37 -18.85
N ASN A 372 26.71 7.63 -19.35
CA ASN A 372 26.84 6.73 -20.51
C ASN A 372 28.00 5.72 -20.34
N ASP A 373 28.02 5.01 -19.22
CA ASP A 373 29.06 4.02 -18.84
C ASP A 373 30.50 4.57 -18.78
N ALA A 374 30.70 5.88 -18.95
CA ALA A 374 31.97 6.56 -18.79
C ALA A 374 32.02 7.29 -17.44
N LEU A 375 33.10 7.08 -16.68
CA LEU A 375 33.36 7.81 -15.46
C LEU A 375 33.62 9.29 -15.79
N LYS A 376 32.78 10.19 -15.28
CA LYS A 376 32.91 11.64 -15.51
C LYS A 376 33.63 12.35 -14.37
N HIS A 377 33.28 12.04 -13.12
CA HIS A 377 33.87 12.69 -11.95
C HIS A 377 34.04 11.73 -10.78
N VAL A 378 35.11 11.95 -10.01
CA VAL A 378 35.37 11.30 -8.72
C VAL A 378 35.39 12.38 -7.64
N TYR A 379 34.54 12.25 -6.62
CA TYR A 379 34.54 13.16 -5.47
C TYR A 379 35.17 12.47 -4.25
N PHE A 380 35.91 13.23 -3.45
CA PHE A 380 36.56 12.77 -2.22
C PHE A 380 36.02 13.55 -1.02
N LEU A 381 35.69 12.85 0.06
CA LEU A 381 35.48 13.47 1.38
C LEU A 381 36.74 13.22 2.24
N GLU A 382 37.44 14.28 2.63
CA GLU A 382 38.59 14.21 3.56
C GLU A 382 38.11 14.17 5.02
N ALA A 383 38.64 13.23 5.80
CA ALA A 383 38.24 12.95 7.19
C ALA A 383 38.54 14.08 8.20
N GLU A 384 39.41 15.05 7.89
CA GLU A 384 39.80 16.10 8.85
C GLU A 384 38.73 17.20 9.09
N LYS A 385 37.62 17.19 8.35
CA LYS A 385 36.52 18.16 8.52
C LYS A 385 35.24 17.62 9.15
N VAL A 386 35.24 16.40 9.68
CA VAL A 386 34.11 15.91 10.49
C VAL A 386 34.35 16.24 11.96
N VAL A 387 34.45 17.54 12.25
CA VAL A 387 34.47 18.09 13.60
C VAL A 387 33.15 18.84 13.80
N ARG A 388 32.31 18.29 14.69
CA ARG A 388 31.05 18.84 15.20
C ARG A 388 29.86 18.89 14.25
N ILE A 389 28.85 18.11 14.65
CA ILE A 389 27.44 18.32 14.32
C ILE A 389 27.02 19.67 14.90
N LEU A 390 26.81 20.68 14.05
CA LEU A 390 26.00 21.85 14.36
C LEU A 390 24.64 21.68 13.69
N PRO A 391 23.52 21.98 14.36
CA PRO A 391 22.20 21.79 13.79
C PRO A 391 21.95 22.84 12.70
N PHE A 392 21.40 22.37 11.58
CA PHE A 392 20.61 23.13 10.60
C PHE A 392 21.03 24.59 10.36
N GLN A 393 21.91 24.82 9.39
CA GLN A 393 21.88 26.08 8.63
C GLN A 393 21.80 25.79 7.14
N GLN A 394 20.80 26.43 6.53
CA GLN A 394 20.57 26.47 5.10
C GLN A 394 21.86 26.83 4.35
N TYR A 395 22.21 26.05 3.33
CA TYR A 395 23.14 26.53 2.31
C TYR A 395 22.40 26.69 0.99
N THR A 396 22.46 27.92 0.50
CA THR A 396 22.15 28.35 -0.86
C THR A 396 23.23 27.78 -1.78
N PHE A 397 22.84 27.06 -2.82
CA PHE A 397 23.76 26.72 -3.91
C PHE A 397 24.13 28.00 -4.66
N LEU A 398 25.42 28.29 -4.75
CA LEU A 398 25.97 29.17 -5.78
C LEU A 398 26.60 28.27 -6.84
N PHE A 399 26.28 28.60 -8.09
CA PHE A 399 26.56 27.85 -9.32
C PHE A 399 27.99 27.32 -9.47
#